data_AF-A0A9D3M4W5-F1
#
_entry.id   AF-A0A9D3M4W5-F1
#
_cell.length_a   1.000
_cell.length_b   1.000
_cell.length_c   1.000
_cell.angle_alpha   90.00
_cell.angle_beta   90.00
_cell.angle_gamma   90.00
#
_symmetry.space_group_name_H-M   'P 1'
#
loop_
_entity.id
_entity.type
_entity.pdbx_description
1 polymer ?
#
loop_
_entity_poly.entity_id
_entity_poly.type
_entity_poly.pdbx_seq_one_letter_code
_entity_poly.pdbx_strand_id
1 'polypeptide(L)'
;MAERHDADEGTLIAAVLQQDHIDDPTPDGVDMDFSGGEDELCLEEILKLYGQPINEEQAWAVCYQSCRTLAKEHLRKRTKSAKAPVVDYVGKIEGPGDVRIRKDGTVKLQHQGDPDKYRPSCTPVEEKVKER
;
A
#
# COMPACT_ATOMS: atom_id res chain seq x y z
N MET A 1 -0.75 20.69 -66.42
CA MET A 1 0.01 21.18 -65.25
C MET A 1 0.36 19.97 -64.40
N ALA A 2 1.67 19.75 -64.21
CA ALA A 2 2.36 18.92 -63.22
C ALA A 2 1.91 17.45 -63.02
N GLU A 3 2.64 16.57 -63.68
CA GLU A 3 3.05 15.23 -63.23
C GLU A 3 3.69 15.26 -61.83
N ARG A 4 3.40 14.26 -60.98
CA ARG A 4 4.37 13.66 -60.04
C ARG A 4 4.10 12.16 -59.83
N HIS A 5 5.20 11.45 -59.99
CA HIS A 5 5.44 10.01 -60.01
C HIS A 5 5.79 9.47 -58.62
N ASP A 6 5.56 8.18 -58.40
CA ASP A 6 5.72 7.37 -57.19
C ASP A 6 7.13 7.36 -56.57
N ALA A 7 7.22 7.04 -55.27
CA ALA A 7 8.40 6.43 -54.64
C ALA A 7 8.05 5.70 -53.33
N ASP A 8 8.21 4.37 -53.37
CA ASP A 8 8.41 3.46 -52.24
C ASP A 8 9.82 3.66 -51.66
N GLU A 9 9.95 3.78 -50.35
CA GLU A 9 11.24 3.82 -49.62
C GLU A 9 11.10 2.99 -48.33
N GLY A 10 11.41 1.70 -48.45
CA GLY A 10 12.67 1.19 -47.90
C GLY A 10 12.90 1.30 -46.39
N THR A 11 12.44 0.27 -45.68
CA THR A 11 13.11 -0.44 -44.59
C THR A 11 14.50 0.08 -44.14
N LEU A 12 14.60 1.08 -43.24
CA LEU A 12 15.87 1.44 -42.59
C LEU A 12 15.70 2.03 -41.18
N ILE A 13 15.25 1.23 -40.20
CA ILE A 13 15.53 1.52 -38.78
C ILE A 13 15.39 0.23 -37.93
N ALA A 14 16.36 -0.68 -38.06
CA ALA A 14 16.46 -1.86 -37.19
C ALA A 14 17.93 -2.28 -36.97
N ALA A 15 18.81 -1.31 -36.69
CA ALA A 15 20.24 -1.58 -36.49
C ALA A 15 20.89 -0.68 -35.43
N VAL A 16 20.28 -0.53 -34.25
CA VAL A 16 20.94 0.04 -33.06
C VAL A 16 20.58 -0.81 -31.84
N LEU A 17 21.08 -2.05 -31.79
CA LEU A 17 21.21 -2.82 -30.55
C LEU A 17 22.46 -3.70 -30.67
N GLN A 18 23.62 -3.08 -30.51
CA GLN A 18 24.87 -3.74 -30.12
C GLN A 18 25.66 -2.74 -29.29
N GLN A 19 25.35 -2.70 -28.00
CA GLN A 19 26.20 -2.09 -26.98
C GLN A 19 26.67 -3.23 -26.08
N ASP A 20 27.80 -3.81 -26.47
CA ASP A 20 28.68 -4.58 -25.59
C ASP A 20 29.13 -3.68 -24.44
N HIS A 21 28.76 -4.03 -23.21
CA HIS A 21 29.40 -3.50 -22.01
C HIS A 21 29.88 -4.69 -21.17
N ILE A 22 31.21 -4.82 -21.11
CA ILE A 22 31.92 -5.68 -20.16
C ILE A 22 31.92 -4.91 -18.84
N ASP A 23 31.30 -5.45 -17.79
CA ASP A 23 31.47 -4.95 -16.42
C ASP A 23 31.94 -6.05 -15.47
N ASP A 24 33.08 -5.76 -14.88
CA ASP A 24 33.79 -6.42 -13.79
C ASP A 24 32.92 -6.47 -12.51
N PRO A 25 32.81 -7.63 -11.82
CA PRO A 25 32.11 -7.68 -10.54
C PRO A 25 33.09 -7.92 -9.38
N THR A 26 33.31 -6.91 -8.53
CA THR A 26 33.31 -7.00 -7.05
C THR A 26 33.52 -5.61 -6.44
N PRO A 27 32.76 -5.22 -5.40
CA PRO A 27 33.10 -5.65 -4.04
C PRO A 27 31.87 -5.98 -3.17
N ASP A 28 32.00 -7.08 -2.42
CA ASP A 28 31.27 -7.40 -1.18
C ASP A 28 29.83 -6.89 -1.08
N GLY A 29 28.94 -7.58 -1.77
CA GLY A 29 27.53 -7.60 -1.42
C GLY A 29 27.39 -8.11 0.00
N VAL A 30 27.14 -7.20 0.94
CA VAL A 30 26.44 -7.55 2.17
C VAL A 30 25.05 -8.01 1.72
N ASP A 31 24.94 -9.31 1.46
CA ASP A 31 23.67 -9.98 1.23
C ASP A 31 22.89 -9.86 2.54
N MET A 32 22.13 -8.78 2.63
CA MET A 32 21.18 -8.59 3.72
C MET A 32 20.07 -9.57 3.41
N ASP A 33 20.21 -10.78 3.96
CA ASP A 33 19.30 -11.91 3.80
C ASP A 33 17.89 -11.49 4.21
N PHE A 34 17.11 -11.03 3.22
CA PHE A 34 15.67 -10.85 3.33
C PHE A 34 14.96 -12.18 3.00
N SER A 35 15.62 -13.34 2.98
CA SER A 35 14.95 -14.59 2.60
C SER A 35 14.03 -15.10 3.72
N GLY A 36 12.75 -14.76 3.64
CA GLY A 36 11.76 -15.29 4.59
C GLY A 36 10.35 -14.70 4.53
N GLY A 37 9.86 -14.24 3.38
CA GLY A 37 8.48 -13.73 3.23
C GLY A 37 8.38 -12.26 2.79
N GLU A 38 9.38 -11.80 2.06
CA GLU A 38 9.86 -10.43 1.93
C GLU A 38 9.14 -9.49 0.95
N ASP A 39 7.89 -9.73 0.58
CA ASP A 39 7.18 -8.85 -0.36
C ASP A 39 6.37 -7.74 0.32
N GLU A 40 6.29 -7.70 1.66
CA GLU A 40 5.51 -6.70 2.40
C GLU A 40 6.25 -6.24 3.68
N LEU A 41 6.28 -4.93 3.93
CA LEU A 41 6.78 -4.31 5.17
C LEU A 41 5.64 -3.59 5.90
N CYS A 42 5.65 -3.57 7.23
CA CYS A 42 4.71 -2.73 7.96
C CYS A 42 5.20 -1.27 8.02
N LEU A 43 4.27 -0.32 8.12
CA LEU A 43 4.60 1.10 8.18
C LEU A 43 5.46 1.41 9.42
N GLU A 44 5.30 0.67 10.52
CA GLU A 44 6.14 0.80 11.69
C GLU A 44 7.62 0.45 11.42
N GLU A 45 7.90 -0.62 10.67
CA GLU A 45 9.27 -0.99 10.26
C GLU A 45 9.87 0.09 9.36
N ILE A 46 9.10 0.59 8.39
CA ILE A 46 9.54 1.65 7.48
C ILE A 46 9.92 2.90 8.28
N LEU A 47 9.06 3.33 9.21
CA LEU A 47 9.34 4.49 10.07
C LEU A 47 10.58 4.29 10.94
N LYS A 48 10.78 3.07 11.48
CA LYS A 48 11.98 2.73 12.27
C LYS A 48 13.26 2.71 11.43
N LEU A 49 13.20 2.16 10.21
CA LEU A 49 14.35 2.05 9.30
C LEU A 49 14.84 3.41 8.82
N TYR A 50 13.92 4.31 8.45
CA TYR A 50 14.28 5.63 7.95
C TYR A 50 14.47 6.67 9.06
N GLY A 51 13.93 6.42 10.27
CA GLY A 51 14.03 7.34 11.41
C GLY A 51 13.38 8.70 11.16
N GLN A 52 12.50 8.80 10.15
CA GLN A 52 11.88 10.03 9.67
C GLN A 52 10.38 9.81 9.47
N PRO A 53 9.56 10.87 9.68
CA PRO A 53 8.17 10.82 9.27
C PRO A 53 8.06 10.71 7.74
N ILE A 54 7.01 10.06 7.27
CA ILE A 54 6.71 9.99 5.84
C ILE A 54 6.38 11.39 5.29
N ASN A 55 6.72 11.63 4.02
CA ASN A 55 6.37 12.88 3.37
C ASN A 55 4.86 12.96 3.04
N GLU A 56 4.40 14.14 2.66
CA GLU A 56 2.97 14.38 2.37
C GLU A 56 2.45 13.49 1.24
N GLU A 57 3.17 13.39 0.13
CA GLU A 57 2.79 12.54 -1.01
C GLU A 57 2.71 11.05 -0.62
N GLN A 58 3.60 10.59 0.25
CA GLN A 58 3.58 9.23 0.79
C GLN A 58 2.37 9.03 1.69
N ALA A 59 2.06 9.99 2.57
CA ALA A 59 0.87 9.94 3.41
C ALA A 59 -0.41 9.88 2.55
N TRP A 60 -0.46 10.67 1.48
CA TRP A 60 -1.57 10.67 0.52
C TRP A 60 -1.68 9.33 -0.20
N ALA A 61 -0.58 8.76 -0.69
CA ALA A 61 -0.55 7.47 -1.38
C ALA A 61 -1.02 6.32 -0.47
N VAL A 62 -0.51 6.28 0.78
CA VAL A 62 -0.91 5.28 1.77
C VAL A 62 -2.39 5.39 2.10
N CYS A 63 -2.89 6.61 2.31
CA CYS A 63 -4.30 6.87 2.58
C CYS A 63 -5.21 6.40 1.42
N TYR A 64 -4.89 6.81 0.20
CA TYR A 64 -5.67 6.45 -0.99
C TYR A 64 -5.72 4.93 -1.20
N GLN A 65 -4.56 4.27 -1.17
CA GLN A 65 -4.48 2.84 -1.44
C GLN A 65 -5.15 2.02 -0.33
N SER A 66 -5.05 2.44 0.94
CA SER A 66 -5.74 1.81 2.07
C SER A 66 -7.26 1.86 1.88
N CYS A 67 -7.81 3.05 1.61
CA CYS A 67 -9.25 3.24 1.36
C CYS A 67 -9.73 2.42 0.16
N ARG A 68 -8.94 2.36 -0.91
CA ARG A 68 -9.25 1.59 -2.11
C ARG A 68 -9.30 0.08 -1.82
N THR A 69 -8.36 -0.45 -1.04
CA THR A 69 -8.36 -1.86 -0.64
C THR A 69 -9.56 -2.17 0.25
N LEU A 70 -9.83 -1.33 1.25
CA LEU A 70 -10.99 -1.46 2.13
C LEU A 70 -12.32 -1.46 1.37
N ALA A 71 -12.50 -0.54 0.43
CA ALA A 71 -13.71 -0.46 -0.38
C ALA A 71 -13.92 -1.73 -1.22
N LYS A 72 -12.86 -2.29 -1.80
CA LYS A 72 -12.90 -3.56 -2.55
C LYS A 72 -13.30 -4.71 -1.64
N GLU A 73 -12.73 -4.79 -0.43
CA GLU A 73 -13.09 -5.83 0.54
C GLU A 73 -14.55 -5.73 0.99
N HIS A 74 -15.03 -4.52 1.26
CA HIS A 74 -16.43 -4.27 1.62
C HIS A 74 -17.39 -4.72 0.50
N LEU A 75 -17.06 -4.43 -0.76
CA LEU A 75 -17.86 -4.89 -1.91
C LEU A 75 -17.87 -6.43 -2.04
N ARG A 76 -16.72 -7.08 -1.84
CA ARG A 76 -16.61 -8.55 -1.85
C ARG A 76 -17.38 -9.20 -0.70
N LYS A 77 -17.44 -8.57 0.47
CA LYS A 77 -18.24 -9.05 1.61
C LYS A 77 -19.74 -8.89 1.32
N ARG A 78 -20.18 -7.72 0.84
CA ARG A 78 -21.58 -7.43 0.52
C ARG A 78 -22.19 -8.37 -0.53
N THR A 79 -21.39 -8.85 -1.48
CA THR A 79 -21.83 -9.82 -2.50
C THR A 79 -21.87 -11.27 -1.99
N LYS A 80 -21.23 -11.57 -0.86
CA LYS A 80 -21.12 -12.93 -0.29
C LYS A 80 -21.99 -13.15 0.95
N SER A 81 -22.42 -12.11 1.63
CA SER A 81 -23.19 -12.21 2.88
C SER A 81 -24.52 -11.45 2.81
N ALA A 82 -25.63 -12.18 2.66
CA ALA A 82 -26.99 -11.66 2.84
C ALA A 82 -27.43 -11.57 4.32
N LYS A 83 -26.53 -11.84 5.29
CA LYS A 83 -26.90 -11.95 6.71
C LYS A 83 -25.70 -11.82 7.65
N ALA A 84 -25.17 -10.61 7.81
CA ALA A 84 -24.29 -10.28 8.94
C ALA A 84 -24.52 -8.81 9.32
N PRO A 85 -24.61 -8.48 10.63
CA PRO A 85 -24.88 -7.11 11.05
C PRO A 85 -23.77 -6.18 10.56
N VAL A 86 -24.19 -5.00 10.10
CA VAL A 86 -23.36 -3.88 9.64
C VAL A 86 -22.69 -3.21 10.85
N VAL A 87 -22.00 -3.98 11.68
CA VAL A 87 -21.17 -3.45 12.76
C VAL A 87 -20.05 -4.47 13.02
N ASP A 88 -19.22 -4.68 12.01
CA ASP A 88 -17.93 -5.35 12.22
C ASP A 88 -16.91 -4.42 11.60
N TYR A 89 -16.37 -3.56 12.46
CA TYR A 89 -15.31 -2.63 12.12
C TYR A 89 -14.33 -3.41 11.27
N VAL A 90 -14.07 -2.99 10.02
CA VAL A 90 -12.76 -3.33 9.46
C VAL A 90 -11.81 -2.71 10.45
N GLY A 91 -11.22 -3.56 11.28
CA GLY A 91 -11.16 -3.14 12.66
C GLY A 91 -10.22 -1.96 12.84
N LYS A 92 -10.42 -1.26 13.95
CA LYS A 92 -9.74 -0.01 14.21
C LYS A 92 -8.23 -0.20 14.08
N ILE A 93 -7.59 0.64 13.28
CA ILE A 93 -6.13 0.71 13.21
C ILE A 93 -5.66 1.16 14.60
N GLU A 94 -4.92 0.32 15.31
CA GLU A 94 -4.34 0.62 16.62
C GLU A 94 -3.00 1.33 16.49
N GLY A 95 -2.25 1.03 15.43
CA GLY A 95 -0.97 1.67 15.18
C GLY A 95 -0.42 1.48 13.76
N PRO A 96 0.77 2.04 13.47
CA PRO A 96 1.42 1.90 12.17
C PRO A 96 1.82 0.45 11.85
N GLY A 97 1.90 -0.44 12.85
CA GLY A 97 2.15 -1.87 12.64
C GLY A 97 1.01 -2.59 11.88
N ASP A 98 -0.21 -2.05 11.93
CA ASP A 98 -1.38 -2.63 11.25
C ASP A 98 -1.40 -2.33 9.75
N VAL A 99 -0.56 -1.39 9.28
CA VAL A 99 -0.50 -0.97 7.88
C VAL A 99 0.61 -1.72 7.17
N ARG A 100 0.26 -2.59 6.21
CA ARG A 100 1.22 -3.38 5.42
C ARG A 100 1.33 -2.86 4.00
N ILE A 101 2.56 -2.60 3.56
CA ILE A 101 2.90 -2.06 2.25
C ILE A 101 3.67 -3.11 1.48
N ARG A 102 3.15 -3.49 0.32
CA ARG A 102 3.77 -4.47 -0.59
C ARG A 102 4.78 -3.80 -1.53
N LYS A 103 5.69 -4.58 -2.10
CA LYS A 103 6.59 -4.13 -3.19
C LYS A 103 5.85 -3.57 -4.42
N ASP A 104 4.63 -4.04 -4.67
CA ASP A 104 3.79 -3.54 -5.77
C ASP A 104 3.06 -2.21 -5.44
N GLY A 105 3.33 -1.62 -4.27
CA GLY A 105 2.69 -0.40 -3.78
C GLY A 105 1.28 -0.61 -3.22
N THR A 106 0.78 -1.84 -3.16
CA THR A 106 -0.51 -2.15 -2.54
C THR A 106 -0.42 -2.02 -1.03
N VAL A 107 -1.41 -1.36 -0.44
CA VAL A 107 -1.54 -1.22 1.01
C VAL A 107 -2.72 -2.07 1.50
N LYS A 108 -2.46 -2.84 2.56
CA LYS A 108 -3.44 -3.67 3.26
C LYS A 108 -3.45 -3.28 4.73
N LEU A 109 -4.61 -3.44 5.36
CA LEU A 109 -4.76 -3.28 6.81
C LEU A 109 -4.89 -4.65 7.45
N GLN A 110 -3.99 -4.97 8.37
CA GLN A 110 -4.05 -6.16 9.19
C GLN A 110 -4.69 -5.77 10.52
N HIS A 111 -5.84 -6.34 10.84
CA HIS A 111 -6.49 -6.06 12.11
C HIS A 111 -6.08 -7.09 13.16
N GLN A 112 -5.39 -6.65 14.21
CA GLN A 112 -5.08 -7.47 15.37
C GLN A 112 -6.26 -7.46 16.36
N GLY A 113 -7.43 -7.93 15.90
CA GLY A 113 -8.59 -8.06 16.79
C GLY A 113 -8.38 -9.24 17.74
N ASP A 114 -8.14 -8.97 19.03
CA ASP A 114 -8.26 -9.96 20.12
C ASP A 114 -9.73 -10.42 20.16
N PRO A 115 -10.07 -11.67 19.76
CA PRO A 115 -11.46 -12.06 19.54
C PRO A 115 -12.24 -12.35 20.83
N ASP A 116 -11.88 -11.79 22.00
CA ASP A 116 -12.68 -12.01 23.22
C ASP A 116 -12.45 -11.03 24.39
N LYS A 117 -12.62 -9.71 24.22
CA LYS A 117 -12.79 -8.81 25.39
C LYS A 117 -13.89 -7.78 25.15
N TYR A 118 -15.14 -8.23 25.27
CA TYR A 118 -16.26 -7.32 25.50
C TYR A 118 -16.08 -6.65 26.88
N ARG A 119 -15.64 -5.39 26.90
CA ARG A 119 -15.72 -4.53 28.08
C ARG A 119 -16.60 -3.32 27.77
N PRO A 120 -17.88 -3.30 28.19
CA PRO A 120 -18.70 -2.12 28.07
C PRO A 120 -18.38 -1.20 29.25
N SER A 121 -17.85 -0.01 28.99
CA SER A 121 -17.90 1.15 29.90
C SER A 121 -17.35 2.36 29.12
N CYS A 122 -17.88 3.57 29.23
CA CYS A 122 -18.60 4.16 30.34
C CYS A 122 -19.46 5.31 29.81
N THR A 123 -20.67 5.45 30.34
CA THR A 123 -21.53 6.62 30.16
C THR A 123 -20.84 7.89 30.69
N PRO A 124 -20.86 9.03 29.99
CA PRO A 124 -20.48 10.30 30.59
C PRO A 124 -21.54 10.67 31.65
N VAL A 125 -21.08 10.88 32.89
CA VAL A 125 -21.86 11.47 33.98
C VAL A 125 -22.08 12.95 33.66
N GLU A 126 -23.35 13.39 33.62
CA GLU A 126 -23.71 14.80 33.57
C GLU A 126 -23.28 15.50 34.87
N GLU A 127 -22.30 16.41 34.79
CA GLU A 127 -21.95 17.31 35.88
C GLU A 127 -22.86 18.55 35.83
N LYS A 128 -23.84 18.61 36.75
CA LYS A 128 -24.62 19.82 37.00
C LYS A 128 -23.75 20.87 37.68
N VAL A 129 -23.31 21.88 36.94
CA VAL A 129 -22.91 23.16 37.54
C VAL A 129 -24.20 23.86 38.00
N LYS A 130 -24.46 23.81 39.30
CA LYS A 130 -25.51 24.61 39.95
C LYS A 130 -24.89 25.89 40.46
N GLU A 131 -25.15 26.96 39.72
CA GLU A 131 -25.00 28.35 40.13
C GLU A 131 -25.87 28.63 41.36
N ARG A 132 -25.27 29.10 42.46
CA ARG A 132 -25.74 30.16 43.38
C ARG A 132 -24.87 30.28 44.63
#